data_AF-A0A9E6MUH2-F1
#
_entry.id   AF-A0A9E6MUH2-F1
#
_cell.length_a   1.000
_cell.length_b   1.000
_cell.length_c   1.000
_cell.angle_alpha   90.00
_cell.angle_beta   90.00
_cell.angle_gamma   90.00
#
_symmetry.space_group_name_H-M   'P 1'
#
loop_
_entity.id
_entity.type
_entity.pdbx_description
1 polymer ?
#
loop_
_entity_poly.entity_id
_entity_poly.type
_entity_poly.pdbx_seq_one_letter_code
_entity_poly.pdbx_strand_id
1 'polypeptide(L)'
;MRSFNLLTLLNKKENKDANFFSESFLLETLKEVGFEDVEVFNPPADGSNSIHLNAKLSDKNGNALRISVYHSKNWLKFEAYPDSEDSFKNPKSYNKLSMTKRFFDKYIETVPCTTYYFGNRATTDLLKKCKEMANNFFDDIENEFKKHCRKF
;
A
#
# COMPACT_ATOMS: atom_id res chain seq x y z
N MET A 1 -32.76 17.48 8.63
CA MET A 1 -31.58 18.33 8.30
C MET A 1 -30.59 18.26 9.45
N ARG A 2 -29.49 17.51 9.30
CA ARG A 2 -28.36 17.56 10.23
C ARG A 2 -27.20 18.18 9.47
N SER A 3 -26.90 19.42 9.84
CA SER A 3 -25.76 20.19 9.35
C SER A 3 -24.49 19.46 9.77
N PHE A 4 -23.83 18.80 8.82
CA PHE A 4 -22.43 18.42 9.00
C PHE A 4 -21.62 19.72 8.97
N ASN A 5 -21.02 20.05 10.11
CA ASN A 5 -20.18 21.23 10.29
C ASN A 5 -19.06 21.25 9.23
N LEU A 6 -19.28 21.99 8.15
CA LEU A 6 -18.30 22.33 7.10
C LEU A 6 -17.11 23.16 7.63
N LEU A 7 -17.15 23.59 8.90
CA LEU A 7 -16.18 24.47 9.53
C LEU A 7 -14.94 23.75 10.12
N THR A 8 -14.92 22.42 10.24
CA THR A 8 -13.69 21.69 10.58
C THR A 8 -12.77 21.45 9.37
N LEU A 9 -13.25 21.72 8.15
CA LEU A 9 -12.51 21.51 6.90
C LEU A 9 -11.74 22.74 6.39
N LEU A 10 -11.94 23.93 6.96
CA LEU A 10 -11.38 25.19 6.45
C LEU A 10 -10.33 25.85 7.34
N ASN A 11 -9.99 25.25 8.48
CA ASN A 11 -8.90 25.71 9.36
C ASN A 11 -7.65 24.82 9.29
N LYS A 12 -7.36 24.23 8.12
CA LYS A 12 -6.05 23.60 7.86
C LYS A 12 -4.99 24.68 7.66
N LYS A 13 -4.50 25.22 8.78
CA LYS A 13 -3.05 25.41 8.91
C LYS A 13 -2.46 24.06 8.54
N GLU A 14 -1.78 23.95 7.39
CA GLU A 14 -1.24 22.71 6.85
C GLU A 14 -0.63 21.88 7.98
N ASN A 15 -1.35 20.86 8.46
CA ASN A 15 -0.78 19.94 9.41
C ASN A 15 0.12 19.03 8.59
N LYS A 16 1.35 19.51 8.29
CA LYS A 16 2.35 18.84 7.44
C LYS A 16 2.79 17.46 7.96
N ASP A 17 2.23 17.04 9.10
CA ASP A 17 2.46 15.77 9.77
C ASP A 17 1.27 14.80 9.67
N ALA A 18 0.17 15.20 9.03
CA ALA A 18 -0.98 14.32 8.79
C ALA A 18 -0.77 13.47 7.52
N ASN A 19 -1.16 12.20 7.61
CA ASN A 19 -1.23 11.29 6.47
C ASN A 19 -2.35 11.69 5.50
N PHE A 20 -2.10 11.56 4.19
CA PHE A 20 -3.14 11.78 3.17
C PHE A 20 -4.28 10.76 3.22
N PHE A 21 -3.97 9.51 3.54
CA PHE A 21 -4.92 8.41 3.61
C PHE A 21 -5.04 7.93 5.06
N SER A 22 -6.26 7.59 5.47
CA SER A 22 -6.51 6.97 6.77
C SER A 22 -6.16 5.48 6.74
N GLU A 23 -5.88 4.92 7.90
CA GLU A 23 -5.64 3.48 8.07
C GLU A 23 -6.83 2.65 7.60
N SER A 24 -8.05 3.05 8.00
CA SER A 24 -9.28 2.36 7.64
C SER A 24 -9.47 2.27 6.12
N PHE A 25 -9.23 3.37 5.41
CA PHE A 25 -9.36 3.43 3.95
C PHE A 25 -8.36 2.49 3.28
N LEU A 26 -7.09 2.51 3.69
CA LEU A 26 -6.06 1.63 3.13
C LEU A 26 -6.37 0.16 3.39
N LEU A 27 -6.84 -0.17 4.60
CA LEU A 27 -7.21 -1.52 5.01
C LEU A 27 -8.42 -2.04 4.23
N GLU A 28 -9.45 -1.23 4.06
CA GLU A 28 -10.63 -1.57 3.25
C GLU A 28 -10.27 -1.77 1.77
N THR A 29 -9.49 -0.86 1.20
CA THR A 29 -9.05 -0.94 -0.21
C THR A 29 -8.28 -2.23 -0.48
N LEU A 30 -7.36 -2.64 0.41
CA LEU A 30 -6.64 -3.90 0.27
C LEU A 30 -7.58 -5.12 0.29
N LYS A 31 -8.59 -5.11 1.15
CA LYS A 31 -9.59 -6.19 1.22
C LYS A 31 -10.47 -6.24 -0.03
N GLU A 32 -10.91 -5.09 -0.52
CA GLU A 32 -11.75 -4.97 -1.72
C GLU A 32 -11.03 -5.44 -2.98
N VAL A 33 -9.73 -5.15 -3.10
CA VAL A 33 -8.87 -5.65 -4.17
C VAL A 33 -8.67 -7.18 -4.09
N GLY A 34 -8.92 -7.78 -2.92
CA GLY A 34 -8.93 -9.23 -2.72
C GLY A 34 -7.69 -9.79 -2.05
N PHE A 35 -6.92 -8.98 -1.30
CA PHE A 35 -5.85 -9.50 -0.45
C PHE A 35 -6.41 -10.18 0.81
N GLU A 36 -5.72 -11.24 1.24
CA GLU A 36 -6.06 -12.06 2.40
C GLU A 36 -5.38 -11.50 3.66
N ASP A 37 -5.87 -11.88 4.84
CA ASP A 37 -5.24 -11.60 6.15
C ASP A 37 -4.80 -10.14 6.35
N VAL A 38 -5.61 -9.18 5.86
CA VAL A 38 -5.27 -7.75 5.92
C VAL A 38 -5.42 -7.25 7.37
N GLU A 39 -4.30 -6.84 7.95
CA GLU A 39 -4.21 -6.38 9.34
C GLU A 39 -3.29 -5.17 9.49
N VAL A 40 -3.50 -4.42 10.56
CA VAL A 40 -2.62 -3.34 10.97
C VAL A 40 -1.43 -3.95 11.71
N PHE A 41 -0.23 -3.68 11.22
CA PHE A 41 0.99 -4.01 11.94
C PHE A 41 1.27 -2.89 12.94
N ASN A 42 1.57 -3.26 14.19
CA ASN A 42 1.72 -2.33 15.32
C ASN A 42 2.43 -1.01 14.90
N PRO A 43 1.88 0.15 15.28
CA PRO A 43 2.49 1.43 14.95
C PRO A 43 3.93 1.46 15.48
N PRO A 44 4.87 2.08 14.76
CA PRO A 44 6.25 2.12 15.21
C PRO A 44 6.36 2.77 16.59
N ALA A 45 7.20 2.18 17.43
CA ALA A 45 7.42 2.61 18.81
C ALA A 45 7.99 4.04 18.93
N ASP A 46 8.35 4.67 17.80
CA ASP A 46 8.88 6.03 17.71
C ASP A 46 7.79 7.12 17.76
N GLY A 47 6.51 6.75 17.84
CA GLY A 47 5.39 7.69 17.88
C GLY A 47 5.16 8.40 16.54
N SER A 48 5.80 7.94 15.46
CA SER A 48 5.51 8.45 14.13
C SER A 48 4.09 8.06 13.72
N ASN A 49 3.40 8.98 13.06
CA ASN A 49 2.05 8.75 12.54
C ASN A 49 2.07 7.87 11.27
N SER A 50 3.04 6.96 11.12
CA SER A 50 3.11 6.09 9.94
C SER A 50 2.19 4.88 10.12
N ILE A 51 1.52 4.51 9.04
CA ILE A 51 0.62 3.36 8.99
C ILE A 51 1.36 2.21 8.31
N HIS A 52 1.30 1.04 8.93
CA HIS A 52 1.91 -0.18 8.43
C HIS A 52 0.82 -1.25 8.39
N LEU A 53 0.55 -1.78 7.20
CA LEU A 53 -0.39 -2.86 7.01
C LEU A 53 0.34 -4.09 6.50
N ASN A 54 -0.06 -5.25 6.98
CA ASN A 54 0.29 -6.53 6.40
C ASN A 54 -0.92 -7.12 5.67
N ALA A 55 -0.63 -7.87 4.62
CA ALA A 55 -1.62 -8.70 3.95
C ALA A 55 -0.93 -9.92 3.32
N LYS A 56 -1.74 -10.80 2.75
CA LYS A 56 -1.29 -12.04 2.12
C LYS A 56 -1.94 -12.23 0.75
N LEU A 57 -1.25 -12.93 -0.13
CA LEU A 57 -1.82 -13.46 -1.37
C LEU A 57 -1.32 -14.89 -1.56
N SER A 58 -2.25 -15.85 -1.58
CA SER A 58 -1.93 -17.26 -1.71
C SER A 58 -2.43 -17.83 -3.04
N ASP A 59 -1.79 -18.90 -3.51
CA ASP A 59 -2.32 -19.76 -4.58
C ASP A 59 -2.87 -21.08 -4.02
N LYS A 60 -3.60 -21.81 -4.87
CA LYS A 60 -4.20 -23.11 -4.53
C LYS A 60 -3.17 -24.21 -4.18
N ASN A 61 -1.89 -24.00 -4.50
CA ASN A 61 -0.82 -24.96 -4.28
C ASN A 61 -0.05 -24.65 -2.98
N GLY A 62 -0.48 -23.65 -2.21
CA GLY A 62 0.16 -23.24 -0.96
C GLY A 62 1.35 -22.29 -1.14
N ASN A 63 1.61 -21.78 -2.34
CA ASN A 63 2.56 -20.67 -2.50
C ASN A 63 1.90 -19.40 -1.99
N ALA A 64 2.65 -18.59 -1.25
CA ALA A 64 2.13 -17.33 -0.74
C ALA A 64 3.14 -16.19 -0.90
N LEU A 65 2.59 -15.00 -1.02
CA LEU A 65 3.30 -13.73 -0.89
C LEU A 65 2.82 -13.04 0.38
N ARG A 66 3.76 -12.48 1.11
CA ARG A 66 3.47 -11.50 2.15
C ARG A 66 3.56 -10.11 1.52
N ILE A 67 2.58 -9.29 1.86
CA ILE A 67 2.43 -7.92 1.40
C ILE A 67 2.63 -7.00 2.59
N SER A 68 3.34 -5.90 2.35
CA SER A 68 3.51 -4.82 3.32
C SER A 68 3.18 -3.50 2.64
N VAL A 69 2.25 -2.74 3.24
CA VAL A 69 1.91 -1.38 2.82
C VAL A 69 2.36 -0.42 3.90
N TYR A 70 3.20 0.53 3.53
CA TYR A 70 3.65 1.60 4.39
C TYR A 70 3.10 2.92 3.87
N HIS A 71 2.47 3.69 4.75
CA HIS A 71 2.03 5.06 4.46
C HIS A 71 2.58 6.03 5.50
N SER A 72 3.16 7.13 5.04
CA SER A 72 3.54 8.25 5.90
C SER A 72 3.46 9.55 5.14
N LYS A 73 2.73 10.51 5.71
CA LYS A 73 2.45 11.83 5.12
C LYS A 73 1.91 11.67 3.70
N ASN A 74 2.75 11.91 2.72
CA ASN A 74 2.46 11.89 1.29
C ASN A 74 3.13 10.75 0.53
N TRP A 75 3.68 9.79 1.24
CA TRP A 75 4.40 8.67 0.68
C TRP A 75 3.68 7.37 0.98
N LEU A 76 3.39 6.60 -0.08
CA LEU A 76 2.80 5.27 0.02
C LEU A 76 3.70 4.27 -0.71
N LYS A 77 4.06 3.20 -0.01
CA LYS A 77 4.87 2.12 -0.53
C LYS A 77 4.14 0.79 -0.37
N PHE A 78 4.12 0.03 -1.44
CA PHE A 78 3.64 -1.34 -1.49
C PHE A 78 4.82 -2.27 -1.76
N GLU A 79 4.98 -3.31 -0.97
CA GLU A 79 5.97 -4.36 -1.19
C GLU A 79 5.31 -5.73 -1.12
N ALA A 80 5.77 -6.66 -1.96
CA ALA A 80 5.42 -8.07 -1.86
C ALA A 80 6.65 -8.95 -2.02
N TYR A 81 6.72 -10.01 -1.22
CA TYR A 81 7.81 -10.97 -1.16
C TYR A 81 7.29 -12.38 -0.84
N PRO A 82 7.95 -13.45 -1.30
CA PRO A 82 7.60 -14.83 -0.94
C PRO A 82 7.52 -15.04 0.58
N ASP A 83 6.40 -15.64 1.00
CA ASP A 83 6.11 -16.03 2.37
C ASP A 83 6.70 -17.43 2.63
N SER A 84 8.03 -17.52 2.70
CA SER A 84 8.77 -18.78 2.93
C SER A 84 9.84 -18.58 4.00
N GLU A 85 10.11 -19.56 4.87
CA GLU A 85 11.21 -19.48 5.86
C GLU A 85 12.58 -19.18 5.23
N ASP A 86 12.81 -19.56 3.97
CA ASP A 86 14.05 -19.27 3.24
C ASP A 86 14.24 -17.79 2.92
N SER A 87 13.19 -16.97 2.90
CA SER A 87 13.34 -15.52 2.72
C SER A 87 13.97 -14.84 3.94
N PHE A 88 13.88 -15.45 5.14
CA PHE A 88 14.60 -15.03 6.34
C PHE A 88 16.08 -15.42 6.31
N LYS A 89 16.41 -16.59 5.77
CA LYS A 89 17.80 -17.08 5.67
C LYS A 89 18.55 -16.49 4.49
N ASN A 90 17.83 -16.08 3.45
CA ASN A 90 18.39 -15.48 2.25
C ASN A 90 17.74 -14.11 2.00
N PRO A 91 18.24 -13.03 2.63
CA PRO A 91 17.72 -11.66 2.44
C PRO A 91 17.84 -11.16 0.99
N LYS A 92 18.48 -11.95 0.11
CA LYS A 92 18.48 -11.81 -1.35
C LYS A 92 17.40 -12.68 -2.01
N SER A 93 16.18 -12.73 -1.46
CA SER A 93 15.04 -13.17 -2.27
C SER A 93 14.95 -12.19 -3.44
N TYR A 94 15.48 -12.60 -4.59
CA TYR A 94 15.36 -11.87 -5.85
C TYR A 94 13.91 -11.88 -6.35
N ASN A 95 12.96 -12.45 -5.63
CA ASN A 95 11.54 -12.37 -5.95
C ASN A 95 10.94 -11.27 -5.10
N LYS A 96 10.84 -10.08 -5.66
CA LYS A 96 10.30 -8.91 -4.97
C LYS A 96 9.55 -8.02 -5.94
N LEU A 97 8.39 -7.55 -5.49
CA LEU A 97 7.67 -6.44 -6.08
C LEU A 97 7.78 -5.26 -5.12
N SER A 98 8.18 -4.09 -5.63
CA SER A 98 8.06 -2.84 -4.89
C SER A 98 7.57 -1.72 -5.78
N MET A 99 6.53 -1.04 -5.30
CA MET A 99 5.88 0.08 -5.95
C MET A 99 5.77 1.22 -4.94
N THR A 100 6.00 2.42 -5.40
CA THR A 100 6.03 3.58 -4.51
C THR A 100 5.46 4.80 -5.22
N LYS A 101 4.54 5.49 -4.55
CA LYS A 101 3.98 6.75 -5.02
C LYS A 101 4.17 7.85 -3.98
N ARG A 102 4.37 9.06 -4.47
CA ARG A 102 4.38 10.29 -3.70
C ARG A 102 3.29 11.21 -4.22
N PHE A 103 2.47 11.70 -3.30
CA PHE A 103 1.32 12.54 -3.59
C PHE A 103 1.69 13.99 -3.33
N PHE A 104 1.54 14.85 -4.33
CA PHE A 104 1.73 16.28 -4.22
C PHE A 104 0.45 16.97 -4.67
N ASP A 105 0.18 18.17 -4.15
CA ASP A 105 -1.09 18.87 -4.38
C ASP A 105 -1.53 19.01 -5.85
N LYS A 106 -0.59 18.90 -6.80
CA LYS A 106 -0.82 19.09 -8.24
C LYS A 106 -0.40 17.91 -9.10
N TYR A 107 0.28 16.91 -8.55
CA TYR A 107 0.79 15.78 -9.34
C TYR A 107 1.12 14.58 -8.44
N ILE A 108 1.23 13.41 -9.06
CA ILE A 108 1.61 12.17 -8.40
C ILE A 108 2.95 11.72 -9.00
N GLU A 109 3.97 11.58 -8.17
CA GLU A 109 5.24 11.01 -8.58
C GLU A 109 5.19 9.50 -8.34
N THR A 110 5.45 8.72 -9.38
CA THR A 110 5.55 7.26 -9.29
C THR A 110 7.01 6.86 -9.44
N VAL A 111 7.57 6.23 -8.40
CA VAL A 111 8.89 5.63 -8.51
C VAL A 111 8.77 4.39 -9.39
N PRO A 112 9.69 4.17 -10.34
CA PRO A 112 9.68 2.98 -11.19
C PRO A 112 9.51 1.70 -10.36
N CYS A 113 8.55 0.88 -10.76
CA CYS A 113 8.29 -0.40 -10.14
C CYS A 113 9.54 -1.27 -10.25
N THR A 114 10.07 -1.74 -9.12
CA THR A 114 11.14 -2.73 -9.13
C THR A 114 10.52 -4.11 -9.02
N THR A 115 10.69 -4.90 -10.09
CA THR A 115 10.30 -6.31 -10.12
C THR A 115 11.52 -7.13 -10.40
N TYR A 116 11.83 -8.02 -9.47
CA TYR A 116 12.82 -9.07 -9.68
C TYR A 116 12.06 -10.41 -9.69
N TYR A 117 12.27 -11.21 -10.74
CA TYR A 117 11.67 -12.52 -10.92
C TYR A 117 12.80 -13.52 -11.14
N PHE A 118 12.97 -14.48 -10.24
CA PHE A 118 13.99 -15.52 -10.28
C PHE A 118 13.40 -16.86 -9.80
N GLY A 119 13.67 -17.95 -10.52
CA GLY A 119 13.29 -19.29 -10.08
C GLY A 119 11.87 -19.72 -10.49
N ASN A 120 11.14 -20.33 -9.54
CA ASN A 120 9.91 -21.11 -9.77
C ASN A 120 8.81 -20.34 -10.54
N ARG A 121 8.25 -20.97 -11.58
CA ARG A 121 7.15 -20.43 -12.40
C ARG A 121 5.94 -20.05 -11.53
N ALA A 122 5.60 -20.86 -10.52
CA ALA A 122 4.46 -20.59 -9.65
C ALA A 122 4.61 -19.26 -8.89
N THR A 123 5.77 -19.00 -8.29
CA THR A 123 6.08 -17.75 -7.59
C THR A 123 6.07 -16.55 -8.55
N THR A 124 6.60 -16.73 -9.77
CA THR A 124 6.60 -15.68 -10.79
C THR A 124 5.19 -15.31 -11.22
N ASP A 125 4.33 -16.29 -11.45
CA ASP A 125 2.94 -16.06 -11.84
C ASP A 125 2.12 -15.43 -10.69
N LEU A 126 2.38 -15.84 -9.44
CA LEU A 126 1.79 -15.23 -8.26
C LEU A 126 2.21 -13.76 -8.10
N LEU A 127 3.48 -13.43 -8.36
CA LEU A 127 3.97 -12.04 -8.35
C LEU A 127 3.37 -11.19 -9.48
N LYS A 128 3.11 -11.77 -10.66
CA LYS A 128 2.39 -11.06 -11.74
C LYS A 128 0.96 -10.72 -11.31
N LYS A 129 0.24 -11.71 -10.77
CA LYS A 129 -1.10 -11.49 -10.19
C LYS A 129 -1.06 -10.43 -9.10
N CYS A 130 -0.07 -10.49 -8.21
CA CYS A 130 0.13 -9.49 -7.16
C CYS A 130 0.35 -8.08 -7.73
N LYS A 131 1.11 -7.95 -8.82
CA LYS A 131 1.33 -6.67 -9.50
C LYS A 131 0.05 -6.10 -10.10
N GLU A 132 -0.79 -6.94 -10.72
CA GLU A 132 -2.09 -6.51 -11.25
C GLU A 132 -3.01 -6.01 -10.12
N MET A 133 -3.08 -6.74 -9.01
CA MET A 133 -3.84 -6.32 -7.83
C MET A 133 -3.27 -5.04 -7.21
N ALA A 134 -1.94 -4.91 -7.12
CA ALA A 134 -1.30 -3.70 -6.63
C ALA A 134 -1.59 -2.47 -7.50
N ASN A 135 -1.69 -2.65 -8.83
CA ASN A 135 -2.11 -1.57 -9.72
C ASN A 135 -3.54 -1.13 -9.41
N ASN A 136 -4.49 -2.07 -9.26
CA ASN A 136 -5.87 -1.74 -8.89
C ASN A 136 -5.94 -1.00 -7.55
N PHE A 137 -5.20 -1.47 -6.55
CA PHE A 137 -5.05 -0.78 -5.27
C PHE A 137 -4.59 0.67 -5.49
N PHE A 138 -3.51 0.88 -6.25
CA PHE A 138 -3.02 2.24 -6.50
C PHE A 138 -3.98 3.10 -7.32
N ASP A 139 -4.76 2.54 -8.23
CA ASP A 139 -5.79 3.27 -8.98
C ASP A 139 -6.87 3.82 -8.02
N ASP A 140 -7.31 3.02 -7.04
CA ASP A 140 -8.26 3.47 -6.01
C ASP A 140 -7.67 4.56 -5.12
N ILE A 141 -6.39 4.41 -4.73
CA ILE A 141 -5.66 5.46 -3.98
C ILE A 141 -5.57 6.76 -4.78
N GLU A 142 -5.24 6.69 -6.06
CA GLU A 142 -5.15 7.86 -6.93
C GLU A 142 -6.51 8.52 -7.13
N ASN A 143 -7.56 7.73 -7.30
CA ASN A 143 -8.93 8.24 -7.44
C ASN A 143 -9.36 8.96 -6.16
N GLU A 144 -9.07 8.40 -4.99
CA GLU A 144 -9.37 9.06 -3.72
C GLU A 144 -8.57 10.36 -3.56
N PHE A 145 -7.29 10.35 -3.91
CA PHE A 145 -6.46 11.56 -3.90
C PHE A 145 -7.03 12.68 -4.78
N LYS A 146 -7.44 12.35 -6.01
CA LYS A 146 -8.03 13.30 -6.98
C LYS A 146 -9.35 13.90 -6.47
N LYS A 147 -10.17 13.16 -5.71
CA LYS A 147 -11.40 13.71 -5.11
C LYS A 147 -11.12 14.79 -4.07
N HIS A 148 -10.03 14.66 -3.30
CA HIS A 148 -9.66 15.61 -2.26
C HIS A 148 -8.85 16.80 -2.81
N CYS A 149 -8.12 16.60 -3.91
CA CYS A 149 -7.37 17.65 -4.59
C CYS A 149 -8.21 18.26 -5.72
N ARG A 150 -8.87 19.39 -5.45
CA ARG A 150 -9.73 20.18 -6.38
C ARG A 150 -9.10 20.59 -7.73
N LYS A 151 -7.85 20.25 -8.03
CA LYS A 151 -7.08 20.72 -9.19
C LYS A 151 -6.34 19.62 -9.97
N PHE A 152 -6.75 18.36 -9.84
CA PHE A 152 -6.33 17.32 -10.79
C PHE A 152 -7.08 17.43 -12.12
#